data_AF-A0A1X1TMQ4-F1
#
_entry.id   AF-A0A1X1TMQ4-F1
#
_cell.length_a   1.000
_cell.length_b   1.000
_cell.length_c   1.000
_cell.angle_alpha   90.00
_cell.angle_beta   90.00
_cell.angle_gamma   90.00
#
_symmetry.space_group_name_H-M   'P 1'
#
loop_
_entity.id
_entity.type
_entity.pdbx_description
1 polymer ?
#
loop_
_entity_poly.entity_id
_entity_poly.type
_entity_poly.pdbx_seq_one_letter_code
_entity_poly.pdbx_strand_id
1 'polypeptide(L)'
;MSRDQLIDVLVLGDPASLHGLIAGARAVDPAHVTTRFDSGTDTWTVTTADGEQLKARVLIGTAGSPDGVVARHGIPNRFQVPGPHTRRQARYVARLLDTMRRSGASRIESRAARLRVHRLLPTRGPARFYLTGSVSADAEIYDGPAVLTHGGADYPTRVRLSGHFDPIDGQYHWQGMFYADIPGTSVTGSPVSIRIGEHAAQGRICERTPWGTLTVLGAAGFPPFLLEDVEIATAPQR
;
A
#
# COMPACT_ATOMS: atom_id res chain seq x y z
N MET A 1 -22.03 21.87 -1.26
CA MET A 1 -20.89 21.27 -2.00
C MET A 1 -19.84 20.87 -0.98
N SER A 2 -19.86 19.62 -0.52
CA SER A 2 -18.88 19.13 0.45
C SER A 2 -17.59 18.81 -0.31
N ARG A 3 -16.47 19.40 0.11
CA ARG A 3 -15.15 18.99 -0.41
C ARG A 3 -14.94 17.53 -0.04
N ASP A 4 -14.72 16.69 -1.04
CA ASP A 4 -14.33 15.26 -0.91
C ASP A 4 -12.89 15.18 -0.36
N GLN A 5 -12.67 15.75 0.82
CA GLN A 5 -11.37 15.78 1.46
C GLN A 5 -11.15 14.43 2.15
N LEU A 6 -10.17 13.68 1.64
CA LEU A 6 -9.73 12.44 2.25
C LEU A 6 -9.17 12.72 3.66
N ILE A 7 -9.79 12.11 4.66
CA ILE A 7 -9.32 12.14 6.05
C ILE A 7 -8.27 11.02 6.21
N ASP A 8 -7.09 11.34 6.72
CA ASP A 8 -6.05 10.32 6.89
C ASP A 8 -6.44 9.28 7.96
N VAL A 9 -6.92 9.76 9.12
CA VAL A 9 -7.41 8.91 10.20
C VAL A 9 -8.74 9.42 10.74
N LEU A 10 -9.78 8.58 10.67
CA LEU A 10 -11.07 8.83 11.30
C LEU A 10 -11.26 7.92 12.52
N VAL A 11 -11.66 8.51 13.63
CA VAL A 11 -11.89 7.82 14.90
C VAL A 11 -13.39 7.70 15.15
N LEU A 12 -13.85 6.48 15.38
CA LEU A 12 -15.22 6.18 15.80
C LEU A 12 -15.24 6.02 17.31
N GLY A 13 -15.61 7.08 18.02
CA GLY A 13 -15.58 7.16 19.48
C GLY A 13 -14.62 8.21 20.03
N ASP A 14 -14.29 8.09 21.31
CA ASP A 14 -13.46 9.04 22.04
C ASP A 14 -11.97 8.99 21.58
N PRO A 15 -11.41 10.08 21.01
CA PRO A 15 -10.02 10.13 20.60
C PRO A 15 -9.03 10.20 21.76
N ALA A 16 -9.46 10.53 22.99
CA ALA A 16 -8.57 10.56 24.15
C ALA A 16 -7.97 9.17 24.45
N SER A 17 -8.68 8.10 24.07
CA SER A 17 -8.18 6.72 24.11
C SER A 17 -6.93 6.47 23.26
N LEU A 18 -6.58 7.38 22.35
CA LEU A 18 -5.36 7.32 21.53
C LEU A 18 -4.15 8.00 22.18
N HIS A 19 -4.32 8.68 23.31
CA HIS A 19 -3.24 9.32 24.10
C HIS A 19 -2.40 10.34 23.31
N GLY A 20 -3.00 11.00 22.31
CA GLY A 20 -2.29 11.96 21.44
C GLY A 20 -1.21 11.35 20.55
N LEU A 21 -1.16 10.01 20.42
CA LEU A 21 -0.11 9.31 19.66
C LEU A 21 -0.34 9.30 18.15
N ILE A 22 -1.52 9.71 17.69
CA ILE A 22 -1.92 9.73 16.28
C ILE A 22 -2.40 11.15 15.97
N ALA A 23 -1.54 11.92 15.29
CA ALA A 23 -1.83 13.30 14.93
C ALA A 23 -2.86 13.40 13.80
N GLY A 24 -3.62 14.51 13.75
CA GLY A 24 -4.56 14.80 12.67
C GLY A 24 -5.81 13.91 12.63
N ALA A 25 -6.04 13.09 13.66
CA ALA A 25 -7.20 12.22 13.74
C ALA A 25 -8.50 13.04 13.93
N ARG A 26 -9.47 12.86 13.04
CA ARG A 26 -10.83 13.44 13.19
C ARG A 26 -11.72 12.44 13.89
N ALA A 27 -12.39 12.85 14.96
CA ALA A 27 -13.34 12.00 15.67
C ALA A 27 -14.77 12.26 15.20
N VAL A 28 -15.59 11.20 15.19
CA VAL A 28 -17.03 11.25 15.01
C VAL A 28 -17.72 10.38 16.06
N ASP A 29 -18.95 10.74 16.41
CA ASP A 29 -19.80 9.92 17.26
C ASP A 29 -20.04 8.57 16.58
N PRO A 30 -19.76 7.42 17.24
CA PRO A 30 -19.98 6.11 16.66
C PRO A 30 -21.47 5.73 16.57
N ALA A 31 -22.38 6.47 17.22
CA ALA A 31 -23.81 6.17 17.20
C ALA A 31 -24.38 6.27 15.78
N HIS A 32 -25.06 5.20 15.36
CA HIS A 32 -25.73 5.10 14.04
C HIS A 32 -24.83 5.34 12.82
N VAL A 33 -23.53 5.09 12.95
CA VAL A 33 -22.57 5.18 11.84
C VAL A 33 -22.60 3.89 11.00
N THR A 34 -22.59 4.04 9.68
CA THR A 34 -22.32 2.93 8.75
C THR A 34 -21.00 3.14 8.04
N THR A 35 -20.27 2.04 7.78
CA THR A 35 -18.94 2.09 7.17
C THR A 35 -18.86 1.10 6.02
N ARG A 36 -18.30 1.51 4.89
CA ARG A 36 -18.04 0.66 3.73
C ARG A 36 -16.61 0.85 3.27
N PHE A 37 -15.88 -0.24 3.05
CA PHE A 37 -14.57 -0.18 2.44
C PHE A 37 -14.68 -0.27 0.92
N ASP A 38 -13.93 0.58 0.22
CA ASP A 38 -13.76 0.55 -1.22
C ASP A 38 -12.35 0.03 -1.54
N SER A 39 -12.28 -1.18 -2.10
CA SER A 39 -11.02 -1.80 -2.50
C SER A 39 -10.37 -1.17 -3.73
N GLY A 40 -11.10 -0.37 -4.51
CA GLY A 40 -10.53 0.35 -5.66
C GLY A 40 -9.72 1.56 -5.25
N THR A 41 -10.06 2.18 -4.11
CA THR A 41 -9.37 3.37 -3.58
C THR A 41 -8.63 3.11 -2.27
N ASP A 42 -8.77 1.91 -1.69
CA ASP A 42 -8.32 1.54 -0.35
C ASP A 42 -8.77 2.53 0.75
N THR A 43 -9.98 3.06 0.60
CA THR A 43 -10.57 4.01 1.56
C THR A 43 -11.87 3.50 2.15
N TRP A 44 -12.22 4.04 3.30
CA TRP A 44 -13.51 3.87 3.95
C TRP A 44 -14.43 5.04 3.64
N THR A 45 -15.64 4.74 3.20
CA THR A 45 -16.77 5.66 3.29
C THR A 45 -17.45 5.45 4.63
N VAL A 46 -17.66 6.54 5.36
CA VAL A 46 -18.34 6.57 6.65
C VAL A 46 -19.53 7.49 6.53
N THR A 47 -20.73 6.94 6.70
CA THR A 47 -21.97 7.72 6.72
C THR A 47 -22.37 7.94 8.17
N THR A 48 -22.39 9.20 8.60
CA THR A 48 -22.80 9.60 9.95
C THR A 48 -24.32 9.51 10.11
N ALA A 49 -24.81 9.63 11.34
CA ALA A 49 -26.24 9.62 11.64
C ALA A 49 -27.03 10.68 10.87
N ASP A 50 -26.41 11.83 10.63
CA ASP A 50 -27.00 12.98 9.93
C ASP A 50 -26.93 12.83 8.40
N GLY A 51 -26.40 11.71 7.90
CA GLY A 51 -26.25 11.43 6.47
C GLY A 51 -25.01 12.04 5.82
N GLU A 52 -24.12 12.69 6.58
CA GLU A 52 -22.83 13.17 6.08
C GLU A 52 -21.97 11.97 5.66
N GLN A 53 -21.45 12.00 4.44
CA GLN A 53 -20.48 11.01 3.97
C GLN A 53 -19.07 11.56 4.11
N LEU A 54 -18.25 10.83 4.86
CA LEU A 54 -16.84 11.11 5.07
C LEU A 54 -16.01 10.03 4.39
N LYS A 55 -14.94 10.44 3.72
CA LYS A 55 -13.95 9.51 3.14
C LYS A 55 -12.71 9.49 4.02
N ALA A 56 -12.27 8.30 4.43
CA ALA A 56 -11.15 8.13 5.33
C ALA A 56 -10.19 7.03 4.85
N ARG A 57 -8.88 7.24 4.98
CA ARG A 57 -7.88 6.19 4.67
C ARG A 57 -7.92 5.11 5.74
N VAL A 58 -7.92 5.50 7.01
CA VAL A 58 -7.90 4.59 8.17
C VAL A 58 -9.08 4.85 9.10
N LEU A 59 -9.70 3.77 9.61
CA LEU A 59 -10.66 3.83 10.71
C LEU A 59 -10.07 3.26 12.00
N ILE A 60 -10.29 3.96 13.11
CA ILE A 60 -9.96 3.47 14.46
C ILE A 60 -11.21 3.55 15.33
N GLY A 61 -11.72 2.42 15.79
CA GLY A 61 -12.73 2.42 16.84
C GLY A 61 -12.10 2.44 18.24
N THR A 62 -12.71 3.16 19.17
CA THR A 62 -12.23 3.26 20.56
C THR A 62 -13.23 2.71 21.58
N ALA A 63 -14.33 2.13 21.12
CA ALA A 63 -15.28 1.45 21.97
C ALA A 63 -14.61 0.27 22.70
N GLY A 64 -14.83 0.19 24.01
CA GLY A 64 -14.33 -0.91 24.82
C GLY A 64 -14.85 -2.26 24.33
N SER A 65 -13.99 -3.27 24.27
CA SER A 65 -14.39 -4.64 23.90
C SER A 65 -13.63 -5.69 24.73
N PRO A 66 -14.34 -6.68 25.29
CA PRO A 66 -13.69 -7.75 26.06
C PRO A 66 -12.82 -8.67 25.18
N ASP A 67 -13.03 -8.69 23.86
CA ASP A 67 -12.26 -9.54 22.97
C ASP A 67 -10.83 -9.02 22.70
N GLY A 68 -10.55 -7.76 23.06
CA GLY A 68 -9.24 -7.12 22.97
C GLY A 68 -8.63 -7.07 21.56
N VAL A 69 -9.43 -7.30 20.51
CA VAL A 69 -8.93 -7.39 19.14
C VAL A 69 -8.64 -6.00 18.60
N VAL A 70 -7.39 -5.77 18.19
CA VAL A 70 -6.89 -4.51 17.64
C VAL A 70 -7.01 -4.46 16.11
N ALA A 71 -6.89 -5.60 15.42
CA ALA A 71 -7.06 -5.68 13.96
C ALA A 71 -7.57 -7.07 13.56
N ARG A 72 -8.21 -7.17 12.39
CA ARG A 72 -8.72 -8.45 11.83
C ARG A 72 -8.25 -8.62 10.39
N HIS A 73 -8.01 -9.86 10.01
CA HIS A 73 -7.85 -10.22 8.60
C HIS A 73 -9.17 -10.00 7.86
N GLY A 74 -9.13 -9.61 6.60
CA GLY A 74 -10.30 -9.27 5.79
C GLY A 74 -10.91 -7.90 6.10
N ILE A 75 -10.32 -7.12 7.01
CA ILE A 75 -10.79 -5.77 7.36
C ILE A 75 -9.61 -4.78 7.27
N PRO A 76 -9.19 -4.40 6.05
CA PRO A 76 -8.04 -3.53 5.82
C PRO A 76 -8.26 -2.14 6.41
N ASN A 77 -7.15 -1.47 6.75
CA ASN A 77 -7.12 -0.08 7.24
C ASN A 77 -8.03 0.18 8.46
N ARG A 78 -8.47 -0.87 9.17
CA ARG A 78 -9.34 -0.76 10.33
C ARG A 78 -8.66 -1.32 11.57
N PHE A 79 -8.57 -0.46 12.57
CA PHE A 79 -8.02 -0.78 13.88
C PHE A 79 -9.04 -0.53 14.98
N GLN A 80 -8.75 -1.09 16.15
CA GLN A 80 -9.51 -0.89 17.37
C GLN A 80 -8.51 -0.63 18.52
N VAL A 81 -8.92 0.23 19.45
CA VAL A 81 -8.24 0.44 20.74
C VAL A 81 -9.22 0.06 21.85
N PRO A 82 -9.53 -1.25 22.00
CA PRO A 82 -10.64 -1.71 22.84
C PRO A 82 -10.35 -1.69 24.34
N GLY A 83 -9.13 -1.33 24.75
CA GLY A 83 -8.68 -1.47 26.13
C GLY A 83 -8.39 -2.93 26.51
N PRO A 84 -8.07 -3.19 27.78
CA PRO A 84 -7.91 -2.20 28.86
C PRO A 84 -6.60 -1.40 28.74
N HIS A 85 -5.64 -1.83 27.93
CA HIS A 85 -4.32 -1.19 27.80
C HIS A 85 -4.25 -0.21 26.61
N THR A 86 -5.15 0.78 26.61
CA THR A 86 -5.38 1.68 25.47
C THR A 86 -4.10 2.38 25.00
N ARG A 87 -3.25 2.88 25.91
CA ARG A 87 -1.96 3.51 25.54
C ARG A 87 -1.01 2.58 24.78
N ARG A 88 -0.99 1.28 25.12
CA ARG A 88 -0.13 0.29 24.45
C ARG A 88 -0.69 -0.07 23.08
N GLN A 89 -2.01 -0.24 22.99
CA GLN A 89 -2.72 -0.49 21.73
C GLN A 89 -2.59 0.70 20.77
N ALA A 90 -2.86 1.91 21.25
CA ALA A 90 -2.70 3.15 20.48
C ALA A 90 -1.25 3.35 20.00
N ARG A 91 -0.24 3.10 20.86
CA ARG A 91 1.17 3.14 20.45
C ARG A 91 1.48 2.11 19.37
N TYR A 92 0.92 0.91 19.48
CA TYR A 92 1.12 -0.13 18.47
C TYR A 92 0.49 0.28 17.14
N VAL A 93 -0.76 0.76 17.14
CA VAL A 93 -1.44 1.26 15.93
C VAL A 93 -0.67 2.45 15.33
N ALA A 94 -0.26 3.42 16.14
CA ALA A 94 0.54 4.57 15.67
C ALA A 94 1.81 4.13 14.93
N ARG A 95 2.53 3.11 15.42
CA ARG A 95 3.73 2.56 14.74
C ARG A 95 3.39 1.89 13.40
N LEU A 96 2.24 1.24 13.31
CA LEU A 96 1.78 0.63 12.05
C LEU A 96 1.43 1.71 11.03
N LEU A 97 0.71 2.75 11.45
CA LEU A 97 0.37 3.89 10.59
C LEU A 97 1.61 4.67 10.15
N ASP A 98 2.57 4.85 11.05
CA ASP A 98 3.85 5.46 10.73
C ASP A 98 4.66 4.63 9.72
N THR A 99 4.63 3.31 9.84
CA THR A 99 5.23 2.41 8.83
C THR A 99 4.51 2.51 7.49
N MET A 100 3.17 2.49 7.49
CA MET A 100 2.35 2.63 6.28
C MET A 100 2.59 3.96 5.56
N ARG A 101 2.67 5.07 6.31
CA ARG A 101 2.99 6.39 5.75
C ARG A 101 4.39 6.45 5.17
N ARG A 102 5.39 5.97 5.92
CA ARG A 102 6.75 5.84 5.40
C ARG A 102 6.79 4.97 4.16
N SER A 103 5.90 3.97 4.08
CA SER A 103 5.78 3.05 2.95
C SER A 103 4.98 3.49 1.75
N GLY A 104 4.34 4.65 1.82
CA GLY A 104 3.41 5.09 0.77
C GLY A 104 2.22 4.15 0.58
N ALA A 105 2.10 3.07 1.35
CA ALA A 105 1.08 2.05 1.18
C ALA A 105 -0.31 2.64 1.48
N SER A 106 -1.26 2.40 0.59
CA SER A 106 -2.67 2.77 0.76
C SER A 106 -3.42 1.75 1.61
N ARG A 107 -2.92 0.52 1.72
CA ARG A 107 -3.57 -0.59 2.41
C ARG A 107 -2.65 -1.29 3.41
N ILE A 108 -3.16 -1.47 4.62
CA ILE A 108 -2.57 -2.29 5.67
C ILE A 108 -3.58 -3.33 6.16
N GLU A 109 -3.21 -4.61 6.14
CA GLU A 109 -4.12 -5.71 6.49
C GLU A 109 -3.46 -6.72 7.41
N SER A 110 -4.16 -7.13 8.48
CA SER A 110 -3.63 -8.10 9.44
C SER A 110 -3.46 -9.47 8.78
N ARG A 111 -2.30 -10.11 8.99
CA ARG A 111 -2.06 -11.52 8.62
C ARG A 111 -2.75 -12.49 9.57
N ALA A 112 -3.06 -12.06 10.79
CA ALA A 112 -3.77 -12.87 11.78
C ALA A 112 -5.28 -12.63 11.67
N ALA A 113 -6.07 -13.71 11.74
CA ALA A 113 -7.53 -13.64 11.77
C ALA A 113 -8.04 -12.67 12.86
N ARG A 114 -7.43 -12.71 14.05
CA ARG A 114 -7.70 -11.80 15.16
C ARG A 114 -6.38 -11.39 15.83
N LEU A 115 -6.01 -10.13 15.67
CA LEU A 115 -4.77 -9.59 16.23
C LEU A 115 -5.04 -8.94 17.59
N ARG A 116 -4.36 -9.41 18.63
CA ARG A 116 -4.36 -8.81 19.97
C ARG A 116 -2.98 -8.27 20.30
N VAL A 117 -2.95 -7.14 21.00
CA VAL A 117 -1.72 -6.59 21.59
C VAL A 117 -1.56 -7.18 22.98
N HIS A 118 -0.56 -8.05 23.14
CA HIS A 118 -0.26 -8.64 24.44
C HIS A 118 0.17 -7.57 25.46
N ARG A 119 -0.18 -7.73 26.74
CA ARG A 119 0.16 -6.78 27.81
C ARG A 119 1.67 -6.70 28.07
N LEU A 120 2.34 -7.85 28.11
CA LEU A 120 3.71 -7.98 28.61
C LEU A 120 4.76 -8.29 27.52
N LEU A 121 4.33 -8.74 26.34
CA LEU A 121 5.27 -9.19 25.31
C LEU A 121 5.55 -8.06 24.32
N PRO A 122 6.74 -8.02 23.70
CA PRO A 122 7.00 -7.11 22.59
C PRO A 122 5.98 -7.33 21.48
N THR A 123 5.41 -6.25 20.97
CA THR A 123 4.60 -6.32 19.76
C THR A 123 5.54 -6.46 18.58
N ARG A 124 5.61 -7.64 17.96
CA ARG A 124 6.23 -7.81 16.63
C ARG A 124 5.53 -6.80 15.71
N GLY A 125 6.27 -5.83 15.19
CA GLY A 125 5.75 -4.63 14.52
C GLY A 125 5.06 -4.92 13.18
N PRO A 126 5.44 -4.28 12.06
CA PRO A 126 4.71 -4.41 10.80
C PRO A 126 4.72 -5.83 10.21
N ALA A 127 5.63 -6.73 10.63
CA ALA A 127 5.72 -8.11 10.14
C ALA A 127 4.42 -8.95 10.29
N ARG A 128 3.46 -8.50 11.11
CA ARG A 128 2.14 -9.14 11.28
C ARG A 128 1.09 -8.62 10.30
N PHE A 129 1.48 -7.77 9.35
CA PHE A 129 0.61 -7.12 8.37
C PHE A 129 1.14 -7.31 6.94
N TYR A 130 0.20 -7.32 6.00
CA TYR A 130 0.48 -7.02 4.59
C TYR A 130 0.34 -5.51 4.40
N LEU A 131 1.32 -4.90 3.76
CA LEU A 131 1.31 -3.50 3.32
C LEU A 131 1.30 -3.53 1.79
N THR A 132 0.31 -2.89 1.18
CA THR A 132 0.15 -2.86 -0.28
C THR A 132 -0.36 -1.50 -0.75
N GLY A 133 -0.15 -1.18 -2.02
CA GLY A 133 -0.77 -0.01 -2.66
C GLY A 133 -0.01 1.31 -2.42
N SER A 134 1.30 1.29 -2.58
CA SER A 134 2.09 2.51 -2.84
C SER A 134 1.45 3.33 -3.98
N VAL A 135 0.89 4.50 -3.63
CA VAL A 135 0.34 5.54 -4.50
C VAL A 135 -0.47 5.05 -5.72
N SER A 136 -1.79 5.04 -5.57
CA SER A 136 -2.72 5.28 -6.68
C SER A 136 -3.29 6.69 -6.57
N ALA A 137 -2.51 7.64 -7.08
CA ALA A 137 -2.99 8.80 -7.81
C ALA A 137 -1.88 9.03 -8.84
N ASP A 138 -2.08 8.47 -10.05
CA ASP A 138 -1.08 8.38 -11.11
C ASP A 138 0.16 7.52 -10.77
N ALA A 139 -0.03 6.20 -10.61
CA ALA A 139 1.08 5.31 -10.96
C ALA A 139 1.31 5.51 -12.46
N GLU A 140 2.36 6.24 -12.85
CA GLU A 140 2.69 6.46 -14.25
C GLU A 140 2.91 5.11 -14.91
N ILE A 141 1.88 4.65 -15.62
CA ILE A 141 1.96 3.43 -16.41
C ILE A 141 2.71 3.83 -17.66
N TYR A 142 3.95 3.37 -17.80
CA TYR A 142 4.62 3.44 -19.08
C TYR A 142 3.95 2.45 -20.03
N ASP A 143 3.21 2.96 -21.01
CA ASP A 143 2.61 2.19 -22.11
C ASP A 143 3.19 2.68 -23.44
N GLY A 144 4.21 1.96 -23.92
CA GLY A 144 5.01 2.46 -25.02
C GLY A 144 6.04 1.47 -25.56
N PRO A 145 6.86 1.90 -26.53
CA PRO A 145 7.90 1.06 -27.12
C PRO A 145 9.03 0.77 -26.13
N ALA A 146 9.60 -0.43 -26.22
CA ALA A 146 10.80 -0.83 -25.49
C ALA A 146 11.61 -1.84 -26.31
N VAL A 147 12.83 -2.10 -25.87
CA VAL A 147 13.64 -3.22 -26.36
C VAL A 147 13.86 -4.20 -25.22
N LEU A 148 13.42 -5.44 -25.43
CA LEU A 148 13.66 -6.55 -24.51
C LEU A 148 14.86 -7.35 -25.03
N THR A 149 15.93 -7.44 -24.23
CA THR A 149 17.09 -8.29 -24.54
C THR A 149 16.96 -9.61 -23.78
N HIS A 150 16.96 -10.73 -24.51
CA HIS A 150 16.92 -12.08 -23.95
C HIS A 150 17.89 -12.98 -24.72
N GLY A 151 18.72 -13.75 -24.01
CA GLY A 151 19.68 -14.67 -24.64
C GLY A 151 20.68 -13.99 -25.60
N GLY A 152 20.98 -12.70 -25.37
CA GLY A 152 21.86 -11.91 -26.23
C GLY A 152 21.22 -11.34 -27.50
N ALA A 153 19.92 -11.58 -27.71
CA ALA A 153 19.15 -11.03 -28.82
C ALA A 153 18.19 -9.92 -28.35
N ASP A 154 18.01 -8.90 -29.18
CA ASP A 154 17.12 -7.77 -28.93
C ASP A 154 15.77 -7.96 -29.64
N TYR A 155 14.69 -7.73 -28.90
CA TYR A 155 13.31 -7.84 -29.35
C TYR A 155 12.61 -6.48 -29.15
N PRO A 156 12.47 -5.67 -30.21
CA PRO A 156 11.62 -4.48 -30.17
C PRO A 156 10.17 -4.87 -29.87
N THR A 157 9.54 -4.22 -28.91
CA THR A 157 8.19 -4.57 -28.46
C THR A 157 7.47 -3.37 -27.87
N ARG A 158 6.16 -3.52 -27.66
CA ARG A 158 5.38 -2.62 -26.79
C ARG A 158 5.35 -3.23 -25.39
N VAL A 159 5.34 -2.38 -24.39
CA VAL A 159 5.24 -2.80 -22.99
C VAL A 159 4.19 -1.99 -22.27
N ARG A 160 3.65 -2.58 -21.21
CA ARG A 160 2.89 -1.86 -20.20
C ARG A 160 3.53 -2.13 -18.85
N LEU A 161 4.24 -1.15 -18.31
CA LEU A 161 5.02 -1.26 -17.07
C LEU A 161 4.42 -0.37 -15.98
N SER A 162 4.52 -0.84 -14.75
CA SER A 162 4.25 -0.04 -13.56
C SER A 162 5.22 -0.42 -12.46
N GLY A 163 5.37 0.45 -11.46
CA GLY A 163 6.20 0.14 -10.32
C GLY A 163 5.97 1.09 -9.17
N HIS A 164 6.69 0.85 -8.08
CA HIS A 164 6.60 1.64 -6.87
C HIS A 164 7.85 1.52 -6.00
N PHE A 165 8.06 2.53 -5.16
CA PHE A 165 9.06 2.46 -4.10
C PHE A 165 8.54 1.68 -2.89
N ASP A 166 9.26 0.64 -2.48
CA ASP A 166 9.07 -0.07 -1.21
C ASP A 166 10.17 0.39 -0.21
N PRO A 167 9.82 1.09 0.87
CA PRO A 167 10.81 1.55 1.87
C PRO A 167 10.98 0.56 3.03
N ILE A 168 10.36 -0.61 2.99
CA ILE A 168 10.78 -1.71 3.84
C ILE A 168 12.18 -2.15 3.43
N ASP A 169 12.44 -2.24 2.12
CA ASP A 169 13.76 -2.58 1.58
C ASP A 169 14.51 -1.41 0.94
N GLY A 170 13.85 -0.25 0.80
CA GLY A 170 14.45 0.96 0.25
C GLY A 170 14.66 0.90 -1.26
N GLN A 171 13.90 0.06 -1.98
CA GLN A 171 14.09 -0.20 -3.40
C GLN A 171 12.82 0.06 -4.19
N TYR A 172 12.99 0.37 -5.47
CA TYR A 172 11.87 0.47 -6.41
C TYR A 172 11.59 -0.91 -7.01
N HIS A 173 10.34 -1.36 -6.94
CA HIS A 173 9.85 -2.60 -7.50
C HIS A 173 8.97 -2.31 -8.69
N TRP A 174 9.28 -2.88 -9.83
CA TRP A 174 8.50 -2.70 -11.06
C TRP A 174 8.17 -4.04 -11.71
N GLN A 175 7.10 -4.05 -12.49
CA GLN A 175 6.63 -5.22 -13.21
C GLN A 175 5.87 -4.78 -14.46
N GLY A 176 5.60 -5.72 -15.36
CA GLY A 176 4.72 -5.41 -16.47
C GLY A 176 4.55 -6.52 -17.49
N MET A 177 3.86 -6.15 -18.56
CA MET A 177 3.53 -7.03 -19.68
C MET A 177 4.30 -6.62 -20.94
N PHE A 178 4.74 -7.62 -21.69
CA PHE A 178 5.52 -7.48 -22.92
C PHE A 178 4.80 -8.19 -24.06
N TYR A 179 4.66 -7.50 -25.18
CA TYR A 179 4.01 -8.01 -26.39
C TYR A 179 5.08 -8.50 -27.38
N ALA A 180 6.06 -9.26 -26.89
CA ALA A 180 7.22 -9.74 -27.65
C ALA A 180 7.09 -11.24 -27.95
N ASP A 181 7.38 -11.63 -29.19
CA ASP A 181 7.50 -13.04 -29.56
C ASP A 181 8.96 -13.49 -29.47
N ILE A 182 9.28 -14.18 -28.36
CA ILE A 182 10.62 -14.76 -28.12
C ILE A 182 10.61 -16.23 -28.52
N PRO A 183 11.51 -16.70 -29.40
CA PRO A 183 11.58 -18.11 -29.78
C PRO A 183 11.94 -19.01 -28.59
N GLY A 184 11.32 -20.19 -28.54
CA GLY A 184 11.55 -21.21 -27.50
C GLY A 184 10.40 -21.35 -26.51
N THR A 185 10.11 -22.58 -26.09
CA THR A 185 8.94 -22.94 -25.27
C THR A 185 9.13 -22.72 -23.76
N SER A 186 10.36 -22.54 -23.27
CA SER A 186 10.66 -22.40 -21.83
C SER A 186 11.45 -21.12 -21.53
N VAL A 187 10.79 -19.96 -21.67
CA VAL A 187 11.39 -18.66 -21.29
C VAL A 187 11.11 -18.28 -19.84
N THR A 188 10.14 -18.91 -19.19
CA THR A 188 9.80 -18.68 -17.77
C THR A 188 11.02 -18.89 -16.87
N GLY A 189 11.25 -17.94 -15.96
CA GLY A 189 12.39 -17.92 -15.05
C GLY A 189 13.67 -17.32 -15.64
N SER A 190 13.70 -17.05 -16.95
CA SER A 190 14.90 -16.53 -17.62
C SER A 190 15.14 -15.06 -17.28
N PRO A 191 16.41 -14.64 -17.10
CA PRO A 191 16.76 -13.24 -16.93
C PRO A 191 16.58 -12.48 -18.23
N VAL A 192 16.22 -11.20 -18.11
CA VAL A 192 16.03 -10.28 -19.23
C VAL A 192 16.56 -8.90 -18.86
N SER A 193 16.97 -8.14 -19.88
CA SER A 193 17.25 -6.71 -19.75
C SER A 193 16.24 -5.94 -20.58
N ILE A 194 15.72 -4.83 -20.04
CA ILE A 194 14.71 -4.01 -20.71
C ILE A 194 15.23 -2.60 -20.84
N ARG A 195 15.11 -2.04 -22.05
CA ARG A 195 15.59 -0.69 -22.36
C ARG A 195 14.47 0.18 -22.94
N ILE A 196 14.31 1.38 -22.40
CA ILE A 196 13.43 2.44 -22.91
C ILE A 196 14.27 3.72 -23.04
N GLY A 197 14.46 4.19 -24.27
CA GLY A 197 15.41 5.26 -24.55
C GLY A 197 16.82 4.90 -24.07
N GLU A 198 17.36 5.72 -23.16
CA GLU A 198 18.68 5.56 -22.53
C GLU A 198 18.65 4.75 -21.23
N HIS A 199 17.47 4.44 -20.69
CA HIS A 199 17.31 3.76 -19.41
C HIS A 199 17.21 2.25 -19.61
N ALA A 200 17.90 1.48 -18.77
CA ALA A 200 17.85 0.03 -18.80
C ALA A 200 17.73 -0.58 -17.39
N ALA A 201 16.98 -1.67 -17.28
CA ALA A 201 16.81 -2.40 -16.03
C ALA A 201 16.77 -3.92 -16.26
N GLN A 202 17.24 -4.67 -15.25
CA GLN A 202 17.22 -6.13 -15.25
C GLN A 202 15.89 -6.64 -14.70
N GLY A 203 15.42 -7.77 -15.21
CA GLY A 203 14.21 -8.45 -14.74
C GLY A 203 14.26 -9.94 -15.00
N ARG A 204 13.13 -10.60 -14.73
CA ARG A 204 12.93 -12.02 -14.96
C ARG A 204 11.55 -12.25 -15.56
N ILE A 205 11.47 -13.12 -16.56
CA ILE A 205 10.19 -13.58 -17.11
C ILE A 205 9.50 -14.45 -16.06
N CYS A 206 8.31 -14.07 -15.63
CA CYS A 206 7.51 -14.83 -14.66
C CYS A 206 6.63 -15.86 -15.35
N GLU A 207 6.06 -15.50 -16.50
CA GLU A 207 5.16 -16.37 -17.24
C GLU A 207 5.13 -15.95 -18.72
N ARG A 208 4.94 -16.93 -19.61
CA ARG A 208 4.35 -16.69 -20.93
C ARG A 208 2.86 -17.02 -20.86
N THR A 209 2.03 -16.01 -21.02
CA THR A 209 0.58 -16.16 -20.99
C THR A 209 0.08 -17.01 -22.16
N PRO A 210 -1.15 -17.58 -22.08
CA PRO A 210 -1.76 -18.31 -23.19
C PRO A 210 -1.94 -17.49 -24.48
N TRP A 211 -1.93 -16.16 -24.38
CA TRP A 211 -2.04 -15.24 -25.52
C TRP A 211 -0.67 -14.83 -26.10
N GLY A 212 0.42 -15.47 -25.68
CA GLY A 212 1.77 -15.23 -26.20
C GLY A 212 2.52 -14.06 -25.57
N THR A 213 1.84 -13.21 -24.76
CA THR A 213 2.50 -12.13 -24.00
C THR A 213 3.33 -12.67 -22.84
N LEU A 214 4.33 -11.90 -22.40
CA LEU A 214 5.18 -12.24 -21.28
C LEU A 214 4.88 -11.34 -20.09
N THR A 215 4.79 -11.91 -18.89
CA THR A 215 4.83 -11.15 -17.64
C THR A 215 6.27 -11.11 -17.13
N VAL A 216 6.72 -9.94 -16.71
CA VAL A 216 8.08 -9.71 -16.21
C VAL A 216 8.03 -9.02 -14.88
N LEU A 217 8.86 -9.50 -13.95
CA LEU A 217 9.15 -8.85 -12.69
C LEU A 217 10.56 -8.24 -12.77
N GLY A 218 10.68 -6.98 -12.40
CA GLY A 218 11.94 -6.27 -12.32
C GLY A 218 12.82 -6.75 -11.17
N ALA A 219 14.13 -6.66 -11.35
CA ALA A 219 15.05 -6.63 -10.24
C ALA A 219 14.81 -5.33 -9.44
N ALA A 220 14.93 -5.43 -8.12
CA ALA A 220 14.73 -4.30 -7.24
C ALA A 220 15.81 -3.22 -7.49
N GLY A 221 15.38 -1.95 -7.60
CA GLY A 221 16.22 -0.83 -8.03
C GLY A 221 15.56 0.01 -9.13
N PHE A 222 16.35 0.86 -9.80
CA PHE A 222 15.83 1.80 -10.80
C PHE A 222 15.05 1.10 -11.92
N PRO A 223 13.82 1.55 -12.24
CA PRO A 223 13.05 1.00 -13.34
C PRO A 223 13.62 1.42 -14.70
N PRO A 224 13.22 0.74 -15.79
CA PRO A 224 13.66 1.10 -17.13
C PRO A 224 12.92 2.32 -17.70
N PHE A 225 11.94 2.89 -16.99
CA PHE A 225 11.22 4.11 -17.37
C PHE A 225 11.65 5.28 -16.46
N LEU A 226 11.51 6.51 -16.95
CA LEU A 226 11.79 7.70 -16.16
C LEU A 226 10.89 7.73 -14.92
N LEU A 227 11.49 8.07 -13.78
CA LEU A 227 10.74 8.42 -12.58
C LEU A 227 10.61 9.93 -12.56
N GLU A 228 9.42 10.45 -12.28
CA GLU A 228 9.26 11.88 -11.98
C GLU A 228 10.14 12.24 -10.78
N ASP A 229 10.86 13.36 -10.87
CA ASP A 229 11.62 13.90 -9.75
C ASP A 229 10.63 14.28 -8.65
N VAL A 230 10.56 13.47 -7.59
CA VAL A 230 9.84 13.84 -6.38
C VAL A 230 10.64 14.96 -5.72
N GLU A 231 10.17 16.21 -5.84
CA GLU A 231 10.67 17.33 -5.03
C GLU A 231 10.45 16.98 -3.55
N ILE A 232 11.50 16.47 -2.89
CA ILE A 232 11.52 16.30 -1.44
C ILE A 232 11.64 17.71 -0.86
N ALA A 233 10.49 18.30 -0.53
CA ALA A 233 10.42 19.53 0.26
C ALA A 233 11.10 19.28 1.61
N THR A 234 12.39 19.59 1.66
CA THR A 234 13.19 19.53 2.88
C THR A 234 12.84 20.79 3.67
N ALA A 235 11.97 20.67 4.68
CA ALA A 235 11.68 21.80 5.55
C ALA A 235 12.99 22.23 6.25
N PRO A 236 13.29 23.54 6.33
CA PRO A 236 14.50 24.02 6.97
C PRO A 236 14.42 23.71 8.46
N GLN A 237 15.40 22.97 8.97
CA GLN A 237 15.62 22.86 10.42
C GLN A 237 15.99 24.24 10.95
N ARG A 238 15.17 24.77 11.87
CA ARG A 238 15.50 25.92 12.71
C ARG A 238 15.87 25.44 14.10
#